data_AF-A0A6P2C078-F1
#
_entry.id   AF-A0A6P2C078-F1
#
_cell.length_a   1.000
_cell.length_b   1.000
_cell.length_c   1.000
_cell.angle_alpha   90.00
_cell.angle_beta   90.00
_cell.angle_gamma   90.00
#
_symmetry.space_group_name_H-M   'P 1'
#
loop_
_entity.id
_entity.type
_entity.pdbx_description
1 polymer ?
#
loop_
_entity_poly.entity_id
_entity_poly.type
_entity_poly.pdbx_seq_one_letter_code
_entity_poly.pdbx_strand_id
1 'polypeptide(L)'
;MGPAWVRDSGLSADGDVLIELEPEGPQRDDLADDVRAALEDSPAAAAFFDTLPQYYRKAYLRWVDATTRRPEVHAARIAEVVRLPATGIKERPRS
;
A
#
# COMPACT_ATOMS: atom_id res chain seq x y z
N MET A 1 -21.67 4.77 6.81
CA MET A 1 -22.57 4.01 7.71
C MET A 1 -23.32 3.02 6.84
N GLY A 2 -23.20 1.72 7.09
CA GLY A 2 -23.76 0.65 6.24
C GLY A 2 -25.20 0.26 6.63
N PRO A 3 -25.82 -0.69 5.89
CA PRO A 3 -27.22 -1.09 6.07
C PRO A 3 -27.58 -1.61 7.48
N ALA A 4 -26.59 -2.11 8.24
CA ALA A 4 -26.78 -2.51 9.63
C ALA A 4 -27.09 -1.35 10.60
N TRP A 5 -26.84 -0.10 10.18
CA TRP A 5 -27.11 1.09 10.99
C TRP A 5 -28.54 1.63 10.82
N VAL A 6 -29.33 1.05 9.91
CA VAL A 6 -30.72 1.43 9.65
C VAL A 6 -31.63 0.75 10.67
N ARG A 7 -32.58 1.49 11.25
CA ARG A 7 -33.64 0.89 12.07
C ARG A 7 -34.45 -0.09 11.21
N ASP A 8 -34.75 -1.26 11.76
CA ASP A 8 -35.46 -2.34 11.05
C ASP A 8 -34.69 -2.89 9.83
N SER A 9 -33.35 -3.01 9.93
CA SER A 9 -32.48 -3.55 8.87
C SER A 9 -32.77 -5.00 8.45
N GLY A 10 -33.72 -5.68 9.10
CA GLY A 10 -34.05 -7.09 8.86
C GLY A 10 -32.97 -8.07 9.31
N LEU A 11 -31.90 -7.57 9.95
CA LEU A 11 -30.83 -8.40 10.51
C LEU A 11 -31.28 -8.98 11.85
N SER A 12 -31.25 -10.32 11.96
CA SER A 12 -31.46 -11.04 13.21
C SER A 12 -30.11 -11.30 13.89
N ALA A 13 -30.08 -11.27 15.23
CA ALA A 13 -28.87 -11.61 16.00
C ALA A 13 -28.40 -13.06 15.78
N ASP A 14 -29.33 -13.95 15.42
CA ASP A 14 -29.08 -15.37 15.16
C ASP A 14 -29.00 -15.69 13.65
N GLY A 15 -28.98 -14.67 12.78
CA GLY A 15 -28.97 -14.84 11.33
C GLY A 15 -27.57 -14.87 10.73
N ASP A 16 -27.34 -15.78 9.79
CA ASP A 16 -26.12 -15.78 8.98
C ASP A 16 -26.10 -14.61 8.00
N VAL A 17 -24.93 -13.99 7.85
CA VAL A 17 -24.70 -12.90 6.89
C VAL A 17 -23.54 -13.26 5.97
N LEU A 18 -23.69 -12.92 4.69
CA LEU A 18 -22.59 -13.00 3.74
C LEU A 18 -21.65 -11.81 3.97
N ILE A 19 -20.38 -12.10 4.20
CA ILE A 19 -19.31 -11.11 4.31
C ILE A 19 -18.40 -11.24 3.09
N GLU A 20 -18.15 -10.12 2.41
CA GLU A 20 -17.17 -9.99 1.35
C GLU A 20 -16.04 -9.07 1.83
N LEU A 21 -14.79 -9.50 1.64
CA LEU A 21 -13.60 -8.76 2.03
C LEU A 21 -12.72 -8.54 0.81
N GLU A 22 -12.20 -7.33 0.65
CA GLU A 22 -11.24 -6.97 -0.38
C GLU A 22 -9.99 -6.36 0.24
N PRO A 23 -8.79 -6.59 -0.33
CA PRO A 23 -7.57 -5.94 0.12
C PRO A 23 -7.64 -4.41 -0.03
N GLU A 24 -7.20 -3.68 1.00
CA GLU A 24 -7.19 -2.22 0.93
C GLU A 24 -6.00 -1.71 0.09
N GLY A 25 -6.30 -1.03 -1.02
CA GLY A 25 -5.32 -0.30 -1.81
C GLY A 25 -4.45 -1.11 -2.75
N PRO A 26 -3.40 -0.48 -3.33
CA PRO A 26 -2.54 -1.15 -4.30
C PRO A 26 -1.82 -2.32 -3.64
N GLN A 27 -2.01 -3.50 -4.22
CA GLN A 27 -1.29 -4.73 -3.89
C GLN A 27 0.06 -4.73 -4.62
N ARG A 28 0.93 -5.69 -4.30
CA ARG A 28 2.20 -5.87 -5.02
C ARG A 28 1.99 -6.02 -6.53
N ASP A 29 0.89 -6.66 -6.92
CA ASP A 29 0.49 -6.85 -8.31
C ASP A 29 0.05 -5.59 -9.04
N ASP A 30 -0.29 -4.54 -8.31
CA ASP A 30 -0.65 -3.25 -8.89
C ASP A 30 0.56 -2.30 -9.02
N LEU A 31 1.74 -2.70 -8.52
CA LEU A 31 2.94 -1.85 -8.54
C LEU A 31 3.59 -1.86 -9.92
N ALA A 32 4.25 -0.74 -10.25
CA ALA A 32 5.17 -0.66 -11.39
C ALA A 32 6.25 -1.75 -11.27
N ASP A 33 6.63 -2.34 -12.40
CA ASP A 33 7.52 -3.51 -12.45
C ASP A 33 8.86 -3.27 -11.76
N ASP A 34 9.41 -2.06 -11.86
CA ASP A 34 10.67 -1.69 -11.24
C ASP A 34 10.56 -1.52 -9.72
N VAL A 35 9.46 -0.98 -9.20
CA VAL A 35 9.18 -0.91 -7.75
C VAL A 35 8.97 -2.31 -7.18
N ARG A 36 8.19 -3.16 -7.89
CA ARG A 36 7.94 -4.55 -7.50
C ARG A 36 9.24 -5.33 -7.44
N ALA A 37 10.04 -5.32 -8.51
CA ALA A 37 11.32 -6.02 -8.58
C ALA A 37 12.25 -5.57 -7.44
N ALA A 38 12.33 -4.26 -7.17
CA ALA A 38 13.16 -3.75 -6.09
C ALA A 38 12.70 -4.20 -4.69
N LEU A 39 11.40 -4.37 -4.47
CA LEU A 39 10.87 -4.94 -3.22
C LEU A 39 11.10 -6.46 -3.15
N GLU A 40 10.97 -7.20 -4.26
CA GLU A 40 11.28 -8.63 -4.33
C GLU A 40 12.74 -8.93 -3.95
N ASP A 41 13.68 -8.06 -4.36
CA ASP A 41 15.09 -8.13 -3.98
C ASP A 41 15.36 -7.85 -2.49
N SER A 42 14.36 -7.34 -1.74
CA SER A 42 14.47 -7.04 -0.31
C SER A 42 13.24 -7.52 0.48
N PRO A 43 13.20 -8.82 0.88
CA PRO A 43 12.05 -9.40 1.57
C PRO A 43 11.66 -8.67 2.86
N ALA A 44 12.64 -8.09 3.59
CA ALA A 44 12.36 -7.31 4.79
C ALA A 44 11.65 -6.00 4.49
N ALA A 45 12.08 -5.28 3.45
CA ALA A 45 11.41 -4.06 2.99
C ALA A 45 10.00 -4.37 2.48
N ALA A 46 9.86 -5.44 1.70
CA ALA A 46 8.58 -5.89 1.16
C ALA A 46 7.59 -6.25 2.27
N ALA A 47 8.03 -7.00 3.28
CA ALA A 47 7.18 -7.36 4.42
C ALA A 47 6.72 -6.11 5.18
N PHE A 48 7.62 -5.16 5.45
CA PHE A 48 7.24 -3.92 6.12
C PHE A 48 6.29 -3.07 5.26
N PHE A 49 6.57 -2.95 3.96
CA PHE A 49 5.72 -2.22 3.01
C PHE A 49 4.29 -2.75 2.99
N ASP A 50 4.08 -4.07 3.04
CA ASP A 50 2.74 -4.68 3.09
C ASP A 50 1.97 -4.32 4.36
N THR A 51 2.66 -4.05 5.47
CA THR A 51 1.99 -3.61 6.73
C THR A 51 1.55 -2.15 6.69
N LEU A 52 2.02 -1.36 5.72
CA LEU A 52 1.73 0.06 5.68
C LEU A 52 0.26 0.31 5.35
N PRO A 53 -0.41 1.24 6.07
CA PRO A 53 -1.71 1.76 5.67
C PRO A 53 -1.68 2.30 4.23
N GLN A 54 -2.81 2.20 3.53
CA GLN A 54 -2.93 2.61 2.13
C GLN A 54 -2.40 4.03 1.87
N TYR A 55 -2.62 4.96 2.82
CA TYR A 55 -2.14 6.34 2.75
C TYR A 55 -0.61 6.42 2.54
N TYR A 56 0.16 5.64 3.30
CA TYR A 56 1.63 5.65 3.22
C TYR A 56 2.14 4.98 1.95
N ARG A 57 1.54 3.84 1.56
CA ARG A 57 1.86 3.17 0.27
C ARG A 57 1.65 4.14 -0.90
N LYS A 58 0.47 4.75 -0.99
CA LYS A 58 0.15 5.75 -2.03
C LYS A 58 1.11 6.94 -2.01
N ALA A 59 1.54 7.40 -0.85
CA ALA A 59 2.48 8.51 -0.73
C ALA A 59 3.86 8.18 -1.30
N TYR A 60 4.39 6.98 -1.05
CA TYR A 60 5.63 6.51 -1.67
C TYR A 60 5.51 6.36 -3.19
N LEU A 61 4.45 5.71 -3.67
CA LEU A 61 4.25 5.47 -5.11
C LEU A 61 4.13 6.80 -5.88
N ARG A 62 3.29 7.72 -5.40
CA ARG A 62 3.16 9.06 -5.99
C ARG A 62 4.51 9.82 -6.00
N TRP A 63 5.35 9.60 -4.99
CA TRP A 63 6.66 10.23 -4.91
C TRP A 63 7.62 9.65 -5.97
N VAL A 64 7.61 8.35 -6.22
CA VAL A 64 8.38 7.73 -7.32
C VAL A 64 7.83 8.18 -8.69
N ASP A 65 6.52 8.10 -8.89
CA ASP A 65 5.86 8.46 -10.16
C ASP A 65 6.14 9.90 -10.61
N ALA A 66 6.34 10.82 -9.66
CA ALA A 66 6.70 12.21 -9.94
C ALA A 66 8.08 12.38 -10.62
N THR A 67 8.88 11.32 -10.72
CA THR A 67 10.23 11.32 -11.32
C THR A 67 10.36 10.51 -12.60
N THR A 68 9.26 10.05 -13.19
CA THR A 68 9.25 9.28 -14.45
C THR A 68 10.01 9.93 -15.62
N ARG A 69 10.15 11.26 -15.64
CA ARG A 69 10.91 12.01 -16.67
C ARG A 69 12.41 12.18 -16.35
N ARG A 70 12.89 11.67 -15.22
CA ARG A 70 14.27 11.80 -14.73
C ARG A 70 14.75 10.43 -14.24
N PRO A 71 15.21 9.56 -15.15
CA PRO A 71 15.44 8.15 -14.86
C PRO A 71 16.45 7.93 -13.72
N GLU A 72 17.47 8.77 -13.61
CA GLU A 72 18.45 8.73 -12.52
C GLU A 72 17.81 9.02 -11.15
N VAL A 73 16.90 10.01 -11.09
CA VAL A 73 16.18 10.34 -9.86
C VAL A 73 15.12 9.29 -9.55
N HIS A 74 14.49 8.73 -10.58
CA HIS A 74 13.52 7.65 -10.45
C HIS A 74 14.14 6.43 -9.77
N ALA A 75 15.27 5.95 -10.31
CA ALA A 75 16.01 4.83 -9.74
C ALA A 75 16.46 5.10 -8.30
N ALA A 76 16.94 6.31 -8.01
CA ALA A 76 17.32 6.71 -6.65
C ALA A 76 16.13 6.66 -5.67
N ARG A 77 14.95 7.12 -6.09
CA ARG A 77 13.74 7.07 -5.25
C ARG A 77 13.25 5.64 -5.02
N ILE A 78 13.33 4.76 -6.02
CA ILE A 78 13.01 3.34 -5.84
C ILE A 78 13.94 2.71 -4.80
N ALA A 79 15.25 2.98 -4.88
CA ALA A 79 16.21 2.50 -3.88
C ALA A 79 15.86 3.02 -2.47
N GLU A 80 15.37 4.25 -2.34
CA GLU A 80 14.87 4.78 -1.08
C GLU A 80 13.56 4.13 -0.60
N VAL A 81 12.63 3.82 -1.51
CA VAL A 81 11.40 3.07 -1.22
C VAL A 81 11.71 1.67 -0.68
N VAL A 82 12.86 1.08 -1.01
CA VAL A 82 13.30 -0.18 -0.40
C VAL A 82 14.02 0.07 0.92
N ARG A 83 14.96 1.02 0.94
CA ARG A 83 15.81 1.28 2.11
C ARG A 83 15.02 1.75 3.33
N LEU A 84 14.05 2.65 3.15
CA LEU A 84 13.30 3.23 4.27
C LEU A 84 12.43 2.19 4.99
N PRO A 85 11.59 1.39 4.31
CA PRO A 85 10.90 0.23 4.87
C PRO A 85 11.82 -0.80 5.52
N ALA A 86 12.97 -1.12 4.90
CA ALA A 86 13.94 -2.04 5.51
C ALA A 86 14.43 -1.57 6.89
N THR A 87 14.39 -0.26 7.15
CA THR A 87 14.72 0.35 8.44
C THR A 87 13.50 0.67 9.32
N GLY A 88 12.30 0.23 8.93
CA GLY A 88 11.06 0.47 9.67
C GLY A 88 10.49 1.88 9.55
N ILE A 89 10.92 2.66 8.56
CA ILE A 89 10.40 4.01 8.31
C ILE A 89 9.17 3.89 7.41
N LYS A 90 8.04 4.41 7.91
CA LYS A 90 6.73 4.32 7.25
C LYS A 90 6.43 5.43 6.24
N GLU A 91 7.18 6.52 6.25
CA GLU A 91 6.87 7.69 5.44
C GLU A 91 8.04 8.14 4.56
N ARG A 92 7.70 8.62 3.37
CA ARG A 92 8.67 9.18 2.42
C ARG A 92 9.31 10.47 2.98
N PRO A 93 10.55 10.81 2.58
CA PRO A 93 11.22 12.01 3.05
C PRO A 93 10.41 13.29 2.75
N ARG A 94 10.38 14.22 3.71
CA ARG A 94 9.83 15.56 3.49
C ARG A 94 10.89 16.39 2.77
N SER A 95 10.71 16.56 1.46
CA SER A 95 11.41 17.55 0.64
C SER A 95 10.90 18.95 0.93
#